data_AF-A0A7J4N8K2-F1
#
_entry.id   AF-A0A7J4N8K2-F1
#
_cell.length_a   1.000
_cell.length_b   1.000
_cell.length_c   1.000
_cell.angle_alpha   90.00
_cell.angle_beta   90.00
_cell.angle_gamma   90.00
#
_symmetry.space_group_name_H-M   'P 1'
#
loop_
_entity.id
_entity.type
_entity.pdbx_description
1 polymer ?
#
loop_
_entity_poly.entity_id
_entity_poly.type
_entity_poly.pdbx_seq_one_letter_code
_entity_poly.pdbx_strand_id
1 'polypeptide(L)'
;EDFVTDLFIATTHEYILFFTDMGKAHWLRVFDVPSFGRTARGKSIVNLLSLEADEKITEAIPVKSFDSEGFIVMATSLGQVVKTPIRAYSNPRKGGIKAVNLRGDSLVAARLTGGDQDLILATAGGKAIRFSEADVRPSNRGSMGVRGITLEGEDKVICMDVVRPGSSLLTVTRQGYGKRTELSEYSPHRRGGKGMKNIDSRKGDVVASRTVSEEDELMITTKDGVMIRIPASDIRIQGRATQGVRIMRLKAGDEVAAVARIN
;
A
#
# COMPACT_ATOMS: atom_id res chain seq x y z
N GLU A 1 15.88 7.96 14.74
CA GLU A 1 15.65 6.61 15.29
C GLU A 1 15.13 5.73 14.17
N ASP A 2 15.58 4.47 14.09
CA ASP A 2 15.17 3.52 13.06
C ASP A 2 13.99 2.69 13.58
N PHE A 3 13.01 2.40 12.74
CA PHE A 3 11.81 1.67 13.12
C PHE A 3 11.42 0.64 12.08
N VAL A 4 10.67 -0.39 12.51
CA VAL A 4 10.21 -1.46 11.62
C VAL A 4 8.98 -0.97 10.83
N THR A 5 9.11 -0.89 9.51
CA THR A 5 8.01 -0.49 8.62
C THR A 5 7.14 -1.67 8.21
N ASP A 6 7.74 -2.86 8.07
CA ASP A 6 7.11 -4.06 7.54
C ASP A 6 7.56 -5.28 8.35
N LEU A 7 6.59 -6.12 8.72
CA LEU A 7 6.82 -7.39 9.39
C LEU A 7 6.05 -8.49 8.64
N PHE A 8 6.74 -9.57 8.31
CA PHE A 8 6.12 -10.72 7.66
C PHE A 8 6.77 -12.02 8.16
N ILE A 9 5.99 -13.09 8.10
CA ILE A 9 6.42 -14.45 8.42
C ILE A 9 6.60 -15.18 7.10
N ALA A 10 7.80 -15.69 6.87
CA ALA A 10 8.17 -16.43 5.67
C ALA A 10 9.14 -17.56 6.02
N THR A 11 9.23 -18.57 5.16
CA THR A 11 10.22 -19.65 5.31
C THR A 11 11.46 -19.39 4.45
N THR A 12 12.60 -20.01 4.79
CA THR A 12 13.89 -19.73 4.13
C THR A 12 13.93 -20.06 2.63
N HIS A 13 13.01 -20.91 2.16
CA HIS A 13 12.93 -21.32 0.75
C HIS A 13 12.04 -20.40 -0.09
N GLU A 14 11.39 -19.42 0.54
CA GLU A 14 10.47 -18.50 -0.11
C GLU A 14 11.22 -17.29 -0.70
N TYR A 15 10.54 -16.58 -1.58
CA TYR A 15 10.99 -15.30 -2.10
C TYR A 15 10.22 -14.15 -1.45
N ILE A 16 10.86 -13.01 -1.33
CA ILE A 16 10.20 -11.73 -1.11
C ILE A 16 10.29 -10.96 -2.43
N LEU A 17 9.14 -10.62 -3.01
CA LEU A 17 9.03 -9.72 -4.15
C LEU A 17 9.03 -8.28 -3.67
N PHE A 18 9.97 -7.49 -4.16
CA PHE A 18 10.00 -6.06 -3.91
C PHE A 18 9.53 -5.31 -5.14
N PHE A 19 8.51 -4.48 -4.99
CA PHE A 19 8.03 -3.59 -6.04
C PHE A 19 8.50 -2.17 -5.77
N THR A 20 8.85 -1.44 -6.82
CA THR A 20 9.42 -0.10 -6.71
C THR A 20 8.54 0.96 -7.35
N ASP A 21 8.71 2.21 -6.94
CA ASP A 21 8.00 3.37 -7.47
C ASP A 21 8.22 3.56 -8.98
N MET A 22 9.34 3.08 -9.51
CA MET A 22 9.67 2.99 -10.94
C MET A 22 9.00 1.81 -11.67
N GLY A 23 8.16 1.03 -10.99
CA GLY A 23 7.37 -0.04 -11.61
C GLY A 23 8.18 -1.28 -11.96
N LYS A 24 9.28 -1.51 -11.25
CA LYS A 24 10.09 -2.74 -11.37
C LYS A 24 9.76 -3.70 -10.23
N ALA A 25 10.01 -4.98 -10.48
CA ALA A 25 9.97 -6.02 -9.47
C ALA A 25 11.38 -6.61 -9.30
N HIS A 26 11.77 -6.78 -8.05
CA HIS A 26 13.01 -7.42 -7.62
C HIS A 26 12.69 -8.58 -6.69
N TRP A 27 13.67 -9.45 -6.47
CA TRP A 27 13.52 -10.63 -5.64
C TRP A 27 14.63 -10.69 -4.62
N LEU A 28 14.29 -11.16 -3.43
CA LEU A 28 15.26 -11.61 -2.45
C LEU A 28 14.81 -12.99 -1.97
N ARG A 29 15.70 -14.00 -2.01
CA ARG A 29 15.41 -15.25 -1.31
C ARG A 29 15.52 -14.98 0.18
N VAL A 30 14.58 -15.49 0.96
CA VAL A 30 14.61 -15.32 2.43
C VAL A 30 15.93 -15.84 3.01
N PHE A 31 16.47 -16.93 2.45
CA PHE A 31 17.80 -17.44 2.80
C PHE A 31 18.95 -16.42 2.62
N ASP A 32 18.87 -15.54 1.62
CA ASP A 32 19.91 -14.54 1.34
C ASP A 32 19.78 -13.32 2.27
N VAL A 33 18.69 -13.21 3.05
CA VAL A 33 18.52 -12.18 4.08
C VAL A 33 19.48 -12.49 5.23
N PRO A 34 20.42 -11.60 5.57
CA PRO A 34 21.36 -11.90 6.65
C PRO A 34 20.62 -11.98 7.98
N SER A 35 20.88 -13.04 8.73
CA SER A 35 20.31 -13.23 10.06
C SER A 35 21.03 -12.34 11.07
N PHE A 36 20.26 -11.62 11.87
CA PHE A 36 20.78 -10.82 12.97
C PHE A 36 19.97 -11.04 14.24
N GLY A 37 20.57 -10.75 15.39
CA GLY A 37 19.83 -10.62 16.64
C GLY A 37 18.80 -9.49 16.56
N ARG A 38 17.73 -9.58 17.35
CA ARG A 38 16.57 -8.66 17.31
C ARG A 38 16.92 -7.17 17.47
N THR A 39 18.05 -6.85 18.11
CA THR A 39 18.51 -5.47 18.37
C THR A 39 19.46 -4.92 17.31
N ALA A 40 19.88 -5.73 16.33
CA ALA A 40 20.79 -5.29 15.29
C ALA A 40 20.07 -4.42 14.24
N ARG A 41 20.77 -3.42 13.72
CA ARG A 41 20.25 -2.54 12.64
C ARG A 41 20.06 -3.23 11.29
N GLY A 42 20.60 -4.44 11.11
CA GLY A 42 20.51 -5.18 9.86
C GLY A 42 21.43 -4.65 8.76
N LYS A 43 21.15 -5.01 7.50
CA LYS A 43 21.77 -4.43 6.30
C LYS A 43 20.76 -3.60 5.54
N SER A 44 21.24 -2.54 4.91
CA SER A 44 20.42 -1.75 4.01
C SER A 44 19.89 -2.60 2.85
N ILE A 45 18.58 -2.52 2.60
CA ILE A 45 17.91 -3.29 1.55
C ILE A 45 18.43 -2.93 0.15
N VAL A 46 18.86 -1.68 -0.06
CA VAL A 46 19.45 -1.23 -1.35
C VAL A 46 20.80 -1.88 -1.63
N ASN A 47 21.45 -2.48 -0.63
CA ASN A 47 22.69 -3.25 -0.83
C ASN A 47 22.40 -4.72 -1.15
N LEU A 48 21.18 -5.19 -0.89
CA LEU A 48 20.75 -6.56 -1.17
C LEU A 48 20.04 -6.66 -2.53
N LEU A 49 19.41 -5.56 -2.97
CA LEU A 49 18.75 -5.44 -4.26
C LEU A 49 19.60 -4.55 -5.18
N SER A 50 19.74 -4.91 -6.46
CA SER A 50 20.43 -4.05 -7.44
C SER A 50 19.49 -2.96 -7.96
N LEU A 51 19.13 -2.02 -7.10
CA LEU A 51 18.26 -0.89 -7.43
C LEU A 51 18.99 0.16 -8.27
N GLU A 52 18.25 0.85 -9.13
CA GLU A 52 18.73 2.03 -9.84
C GLU A 52 18.81 3.26 -8.89
N ALA A 53 19.49 4.31 -9.34
CA ALA A 53 19.52 5.58 -8.60
C ALA A 53 18.10 6.12 -8.42
N ASP A 54 17.79 6.59 -7.20
CA ASP A 54 16.48 7.10 -6.79
C ASP A 54 15.30 6.11 -6.85
N GLU A 55 15.54 4.84 -7.18
CA GLU A 55 14.51 3.79 -7.16
C GLU A 55 14.14 3.44 -5.71
N LYS A 56 12.87 3.64 -5.35
CA LYS A 56 12.36 3.43 -3.99
C LYS A 56 11.45 2.22 -3.93
N ILE A 57 11.58 1.43 -2.87
CA ILE A 57 10.67 0.31 -2.61
C ILE A 57 9.32 0.86 -2.17
N THR A 58 8.27 0.40 -2.85
CA THR A 58 6.87 0.70 -2.55
C THR A 58 6.23 -0.43 -1.73
N GLU A 59 6.59 -1.69 -2.01
CA GLU A 59 5.97 -2.85 -1.38
C GLU A 59 6.91 -4.06 -1.31
N ALA A 60 6.78 -4.86 -0.24
CA ALA A 60 7.42 -6.17 -0.10
C ALA A 60 6.35 -7.26 0.08
N ILE A 61 6.33 -8.24 -0.82
CA ILE A 61 5.32 -9.31 -0.85
C ILE A 61 6.02 -10.66 -0.70
N PRO A 62 5.84 -11.38 0.43
CA PRO A 62 6.27 -12.76 0.55
C PRO A 62 5.52 -13.67 -0.43
N VAL A 63 6.26 -14.50 -1.15
CA VAL A 63 5.74 -15.43 -2.15
C VAL A 63 6.28 -16.83 -1.86
N LYS A 64 5.36 -17.74 -1.50
CA LYS A 64 5.70 -19.13 -1.20
C LYS A 64 6.10 -19.91 -2.45
N SER A 65 5.34 -19.73 -3.52
CA SER A 65 5.57 -20.35 -4.82
C SER A 65 5.06 -19.45 -5.92
N PHE A 66 5.70 -19.50 -7.10
CA PHE A 66 5.22 -18.83 -8.30
C PHE A 66 4.29 -19.72 -9.14
N ASP A 67 4.17 -21.00 -8.79
CA ASP A 67 3.28 -21.97 -9.45
C ASP A 67 1.87 -21.95 -8.87
N SER A 68 1.64 -21.17 -7.80
CA SER A 68 0.31 -21.00 -7.23
C SER A 68 -0.60 -20.19 -8.15
N GLU A 69 -1.89 -20.50 -8.11
CA GLU A 69 -2.94 -19.61 -8.62
C GLU A 69 -2.90 -18.28 -7.84
N GLY A 70 -3.07 -17.17 -8.55
CA GLY A 70 -3.10 -15.85 -7.95
C GLY A 70 -2.48 -14.76 -8.83
N PHE A 71 -2.64 -13.53 -8.38
CA PHE A 71 -2.29 -12.34 -9.13
C PHE A 71 -1.53 -11.34 -8.27
N ILE A 72 -0.58 -10.65 -8.90
CA ILE A 72 -0.11 -9.38 -8.41
C ILE A 72 -1.01 -8.31 -9.02
N VAL A 73 -1.74 -7.61 -8.16
CA VAL A 73 -2.47 -6.39 -8.52
C VAL A 73 -1.63 -5.19 -8.11
N MET A 74 -1.47 -4.24 -9.02
CA MET A 74 -0.68 -3.02 -8.83
C MET A 74 -1.56 -1.80 -9.06
N ALA A 75 -1.33 -0.73 -8.29
CA ALA A 75 -1.95 0.57 -8.50
C ALA A 75 -0.89 1.68 -8.60
N THR A 76 -1.19 2.66 -9.44
CA THR A 76 -0.30 3.79 -9.76
C THR A 76 -0.89 5.10 -9.26
N SER A 77 -0.08 6.13 -9.12
CA SER A 77 -0.49 7.43 -8.56
C SER A 77 -1.53 8.15 -9.43
N LEU A 78 -1.52 7.95 -10.76
CA LEU A 78 -2.52 8.49 -11.67
C LEU A 78 -3.73 7.55 -11.88
N GLY A 79 -3.91 6.56 -11.00
CA GLY A 79 -5.13 5.77 -10.91
C GLY A 79 -5.25 4.63 -11.92
N GLN A 80 -4.15 4.19 -12.54
CA GLN A 80 -4.11 2.93 -13.29
C GLN A 80 -3.97 1.73 -12.34
N VAL A 81 -4.64 0.64 -12.70
CA VAL A 81 -4.56 -0.66 -12.02
C VAL A 81 -4.18 -1.73 -13.04
N VAL A 82 -3.23 -2.59 -12.66
CA VAL A 82 -2.73 -3.71 -13.48
C VAL A 82 -2.90 -4.98 -12.67
N LYS A 83 -3.46 -6.03 -13.30
CA LYS A 83 -3.50 -7.38 -12.72
C LYS A 83 -2.62 -8.29 -13.56
N THR A 84 -1.66 -8.97 -12.94
CA THR A 84 -0.72 -9.87 -13.62
C THR A 84 -0.62 -11.20 -12.87
N PRO A 85 -0.71 -12.35 -13.55
CA PRO A 85 -0.54 -13.64 -12.91
C PRO A 85 0.80 -13.74 -12.15
N ILE A 86 0.80 -14.30 -10.94
CA ILE A 86 2.02 -14.38 -10.12
C ILE A 86 3.15 -15.14 -10.82
N ARG A 87 2.82 -16.16 -11.61
CA ARG A 87 3.76 -16.92 -12.46
C ARG A 87 4.58 -16.05 -13.42
N ALA A 88 4.11 -14.86 -13.77
CA ALA A 88 4.88 -13.95 -14.63
C ALA A 88 6.16 -13.43 -13.95
N TYR A 89 6.27 -13.58 -12.63
CA TYR A 89 7.41 -13.20 -11.79
C TYR A 89 8.29 -14.41 -11.40
N SER A 90 8.10 -15.59 -12.00
CA SER A 90 8.84 -16.83 -11.67
C SER A 90 10.30 -16.85 -12.11
N ASN A 91 10.75 -15.87 -12.89
CA ASN A 91 12.10 -15.82 -13.47
C ASN A 91 12.88 -14.61 -12.95
N PRO A 92 13.56 -14.74 -11.78
CA PRO A 92 14.35 -13.66 -11.19
C PRO A 92 15.48 -13.18 -12.10
N ARG A 93 15.74 -11.88 -12.08
CA ARG A 93 16.89 -11.25 -12.75
C ARG A 93 17.58 -10.30 -11.79
N LYS A 94 18.92 -10.26 -11.82
CA LYS A 94 19.74 -9.47 -10.89
C LYS A 94 19.34 -7.99 -10.85
N GLY A 95 19.10 -7.36 -12.01
CA GLY A 95 18.69 -5.94 -12.11
C GLY A 95 17.18 -5.70 -12.01
N GLY A 96 16.42 -6.69 -11.55
CA GLY A 96 14.97 -6.66 -11.55
C GLY A 96 14.34 -6.83 -12.93
N ILE A 97 13.03 -6.75 -12.99
CA ILE A 97 12.24 -6.79 -14.22
C ILE A 97 11.20 -5.67 -14.24
N LYS A 98 10.79 -5.26 -15.44
CA LYS A 98 9.62 -4.39 -15.59
C LYS A 98 8.36 -5.12 -15.16
N ALA A 99 7.62 -4.55 -14.21
CA ALA A 99 6.33 -5.06 -13.71
C ALA A 99 5.17 -4.32 -14.39
N VAL A 100 5.24 -2.98 -14.43
CA VAL A 100 4.24 -2.09 -15.04
C VAL A 100 4.92 -1.07 -15.96
N ASN A 101 4.20 -0.57 -16.97
CA ASN A 101 4.65 0.55 -17.79
C ASN A 101 4.00 1.86 -17.33
N LEU A 102 4.75 2.66 -16.58
CA LEU A 102 4.23 3.84 -15.88
C LEU A 102 3.95 5.05 -16.78
N ARG A 103 4.67 5.23 -17.90
CA ARG A 103 4.52 6.41 -18.78
C ARG A 103 4.53 7.76 -18.03
N GLY A 104 5.48 7.94 -17.10
CA GLY A 104 5.60 9.16 -16.28
C GLY A 104 4.80 9.14 -14.98
N ASP A 105 4.08 8.05 -14.70
CA ASP A 105 3.44 7.78 -13.40
C ASP A 105 4.45 7.18 -12.40
N SER A 106 3.98 6.85 -11.19
CA SER A 106 4.70 6.12 -10.15
C SER A 106 3.82 5.00 -9.58
N LEU A 107 4.43 3.88 -9.20
CA LEU A 107 3.74 2.80 -8.52
C LEU A 107 3.54 3.15 -7.03
N VAL A 108 2.31 3.02 -6.53
CA VAL A 108 1.97 3.37 -5.12
C VAL A 108 1.53 2.18 -4.28
N ALA A 109 1.17 1.05 -4.90
CA ALA A 109 0.81 -0.16 -4.17
C ALA A 109 0.93 -1.41 -5.04
N ALA A 110 1.25 -2.54 -4.41
CA ALA A 110 1.13 -3.88 -4.98
C ALA A 110 0.51 -4.84 -3.95
N ARG A 111 -0.32 -5.78 -4.39
CA ARG A 111 -0.95 -6.78 -3.52
C ARG A 111 -1.00 -8.14 -4.22
N LEU A 112 -0.75 -9.20 -3.46
CA LEU A 112 -1.03 -10.57 -3.89
C LEU A 112 -2.51 -10.88 -3.60
N THR A 113 -3.24 -11.34 -4.61
CA THR A 113 -4.67 -11.63 -4.55
C THR A 113 -5.02 -12.98 -5.16
N GLY A 114 -6.19 -13.51 -4.77
CA GLY A 114 -6.74 -14.77 -5.31
C GLY A 114 -7.42 -14.64 -6.67
N GLY A 115 -7.85 -13.44 -7.07
CA GLY A 115 -8.56 -13.17 -8.32
C GLY A 115 -10.05 -12.86 -8.17
N ASP A 116 -10.61 -13.01 -6.96
CA ASP A 116 -12.02 -12.88 -6.61
C ASP A 116 -12.32 -11.82 -5.52
N GLN A 117 -11.32 -11.03 -5.14
CA GLN A 117 -11.43 -10.09 -4.04
C GLN A 117 -11.83 -8.68 -4.50
N ASP A 118 -12.44 -7.90 -3.62
CA ASP A 118 -12.62 -6.46 -3.85
C ASP A 118 -11.33 -5.71 -3.52
N LEU A 119 -11.04 -4.71 -4.34
CA LEU A 119 -9.98 -3.74 -4.14
C LEU A 119 -10.59 -2.42 -3.68
N ILE A 120 -9.88 -1.71 -2.80
CA ILE A 120 -10.20 -0.35 -2.42
C ILE A 120 -9.01 0.56 -2.71
N LEU A 121 -9.24 1.61 -3.49
CA LEU A 121 -8.26 2.65 -3.76
C LEU A 121 -8.65 3.91 -3.00
N ALA A 122 -7.66 4.64 -2.49
CA ALA A 122 -7.87 5.91 -1.81
C ALA A 122 -6.94 6.98 -2.37
N THR A 123 -7.43 8.22 -2.37
CA THR A 123 -6.72 9.37 -2.92
C THR A 123 -6.28 10.37 -1.84
N ALA A 124 -5.28 11.18 -2.15
CA ALA A 124 -4.81 12.27 -1.29
C ALA A 124 -5.94 13.27 -0.99
N GLY A 125 -6.79 13.56 -1.98
CA GLY A 125 -7.95 14.44 -1.86
C GLY A 125 -9.10 13.89 -1.01
N GLY A 126 -8.97 12.67 -0.45
CA GLY A 126 -9.97 12.08 0.43
C GLY A 126 -11.14 11.44 -0.32
N LYS A 127 -10.89 10.89 -1.52
CA LYS A 127 -11.83 9.99 -2.21
C LYS A 127 -11.42 8.54 -1.99
N ALA A 128 -12.37 7.62 -2.16
CA ALA A 128 -12.09 6.20 -2.26
C ALA A 128 -13.06 5.51 -3.22
N ILE A 129 -12.59 4.48 -3.93
CA ILE A 129 -13.43 3.61 -4.76
C ILE A 129 -13.18 2.16 -4.38
N ARG A 130 -14.26 1.40 -4.22
CA ARG A 130 -14.22 -0.05 -4.04
C ARG A 130 -14.78 -0.71 -5.30
N PHE A 131 -14.08 -1.70 -5.85
CA PHE A 131 -14.54 -2.47 -7.01
C PHE A 131 -13.97 -3.89 -6.98
N SER A 132 -14.62 -4.81 -7.67
CA SER A 132 -14.14 -6.21 -7.76
C SER A 132 -12.89 -6.30 -8.64
N GLU A 133 -11.86 -7.00 -8.18
CA GLU A 133 -10.66 -7.21 -9.01
C GLU A 133 -10.96 -7.98 -10.30
N ALA A 134 -12.09 -8.70 -10.37
CA ALA A 134 -12.56 -9.36 -11.58
C ALA A 134 -12.80 -8.38 -12.74
N ASP A 135 -13.11 -7.11 -12.45
CA ASP A 135 -13.25 -6.04 -13.46
C ASP A 135 -11.92 -5.68 -14.15
N VAL A 136 -10.79 -6.11 -13.58
CA VAL A 136 -9.46 -5.92 -14.14
C VAL A 136 -9.02 -7.22 -14.81
N ARG A 137 -8.96 -7.21 -16.14
CA ARG A 137 -8.47 -8.37 -16.89
C ARG A 137 -6.99 -8.65 -16.55
N PRO A 138 -6.59 -9.91 -16.35
CA PRO A 138 -5.18 -10.27 -16.29
C PRO A 138 -4.44 -9.83 -17.55
N SER A 139 -3.21 -9.35 -17.38
CA SER A 139 -2.34 -8.93 -18.47
C SER A 139 -0.89 -9.27 -18.17
N ASN A 140 -0.06 -9.28 -19.22
CA ASN A 140 1.38 -9.49 -19.07
C ASN A 140 2.05 -8.32 -18.34
N ARG A 141 3.23 -8.59 -17.80
CA ARG A 141 4.12 -7.55 -17.25
C ARG A 141 4.42 -6.47 -18.30
N GLY A 142 4.61 -5.24 -17.84
CA GLY A 142 4.85 -4.09 -18.71
C GLY A 142 3.59 -3.56 -19.42
N SER A 143 2.41 -4.05 -19.05
CA SER A 143 1.13 -3.39 -19.37
C SER A 143 1.05 -2.03 -18.68
N MET A 144 0.31 -1.09 -19.27
CA MET A 144 -0.05 0.19 -18.62
C MET A 144 -1.19 0.04 -17.62
N GLY A 145 -1.93 -1.08 -17.71
CA GLY A 145 -3.13 -1.29 -16.91
C GLY A 145 -4.36 -0.61 -17.49
N VAL A 146 -5.37 -0.51 -16.64
CA VAL A 146 -6.66 0.10 -16.93
C VAL A 146 -7.02 1.07 -15.81
N ARG A 147 -7.85 2.06 -16.09
CA ARG A 147 -8.29 3.01 -15.06
C ARG A 147 -9.04 2.29 -13.93
N GLY A 148 -8.52 2.43 -12.71
CA GLY A 148 -9.12 1.98 -11.45
C GLY A 148 -9.97 3.06 -10.80
N ILE A 149 -9.54 4.32 -10.84
CA ILE A 149 -10.27 5.50 -10.36
C ILE A 149 -10.10 6.66 -11.34
N THR A 150 -11.14 7.48 -11.51
CA THR A 150 -11.04 8.76 -12.19
C THR A 150 -10.71 9.84 -11.16
N LEU A 151 -9.54 10.45 -11.32
CA LEU A 151 -9.05 11.54 -10.47
C LEU A 151 -9.59 12.88 -10.99
N GLU A 152 -9.76 13.85 -10.09
CA GLU A 152 -10.18 15.22 -10.41
C GLU A 152 -9.06 16.20 -10.04
N GLY A 153 -8.78 17.17 -10.91
CA GLY A 153 -7.72 18.16 -10.68
C GLY A 153 -6.34 17.50 -10.52
N GLU A 154 -5.63 17.88 -9.46
CA GLU A 154 -4.29 17.38 -9.12
C GLU A 154 -4.31 16.20 -8.13
N ASP A 155 -5.48 15.60 -7.87
CA ASP A 155 -5.60 14.47 -6.95
C ASP A 155 -4.79 13.26 -7.44
N LYS A 156 -4.32 12.44 -6.49
CA LYS A 156 -3.49 11.27 -6.75
C LYS A 156 -3.91 10.12 -5.87
N VAL A 157 -3.81 8.90 -6.40
CA VAL A 157 -3.94 7.68 -5.59
C VAL A 157 -2.72 7.58 -4.68
N ILE A 158 -2.97 7.36 -3.38
CA ILE A 158 -1.93 7.17 -2.37
C ILE A 158 -1.91 5.74 -1.81
N CYS A 159 -2.97 4.97 -2.10
CA CYS A 159 -3.14 3.62 -1.57
C CYS A 159 -4.02 2.77 -2.50
N MET A 160 -3.69 1.48 -2.57
CA MET A 160 -4.62 0.41 -2.89
C MET A 160 -4.49 -0.69 -1.85
N ASP A 161 -5.61 -1.24 -1.40
CA ASP A 161 -5.62 -2.41 -0.53
C ASP A 161 -6.71 -3.42 -0.90
N VAL A 162 -6.60 -4.62 -0.36
CA VAL A 162 -7.60 -5.68 -0.51
C VAL A 162 -8.62 -5.58 0.61
N VAL A 163 -9.91 -5.63 0.25
CA VAL A 163 -11.02 -5.67 1.20
C VAL A 163 -11.03 -7.04 1.87
N ARG A 164 -10.92 -7.06 3.20
CA ARG A 164 -10.96 -8.30 4.00
C ARG A 164 -12.17 -8.29 4.94
N PRO A 165 -12.85 -9.43 5.14
CA PRO A 165 -13.90 -9.54 6.16
C PRO A 165 -13.38 -9.11 7.54
N GLY A 166 -14.22 -8.43 8.33
CA GLY A 166 -13.87 -7.98 9.68
C GLY A 166 -12.82 -6.86 9.74
N SER A 167 -12.46 -6.26 8.60
CA SER A 167 -11.56 -5.09 8.56
C SER A 167 -12.32 -3.80 8.29
N SER A 168 -11.71 -2.69 8.67
CA SER A 168 -12.17 -1.33 8.41
C SER A 168 -11.11 -0.57 7.61
N LEU A 169 -11.51 0.49 6.91
CA LEU A 169 -10.56 1.37 6.24
C LEU A 169 -10.07 2.43 7.23
N LEU A 170 -8.80 2.35 7.62
CA LEU A 170 -8.10 3.45 8.29
C LEU A 170 -7.83 4.56 7.28
N THR A 171 -7.99 5.82 7.67
CA THR A 171 -7.54 6.98 6.90
C THR A 171 -6.93 8.01 7.84
N VAL A 172 -5.74 8.50 7.50
CA VAL A 172 -4.98 9.50 8.28
C VAL A 172 -4.57 10.67 7.37
N THR A 173 -4.68 11.90 7.87
CA THR A 173 -4.32 13.13 7.16
C THR A 173 -2.97 13.70 7.62
N ARG A 174 -2.40 14.61 6.82
CA ARG A 174 -1.13 15.32 7.13
C ARG A 174 -1.17 16.04 8.49
N GLN A 175 -2.33 16.52 8.93
CA GLN A 175 -2.48 17.23 10.21
C GLN A 175 -2.74 16.32 11.42
N GLY A 176 -2.53 15.01 11.30
CA GLY A 176 -2.64 14.07 12.42
C GLY A 176 -4.08 13.73 12.80
N TYR A 177 -5.04 13.96 11.91
CA TYR A 177 -6.41 13.50 12.06
C TYR A 177 -6.58 12.16 11.37
N GLY A 178 -7.45 11.30 11.91
CA GLY A 178 -7.82 10.10 11.21
C GLY A 178 -8.99 9.38 11.87
N LYS A 179 -9.42 8.32 11.20
CA LYS A 179 -10.56 7.50 11.60
C LYS A 179 -10.47 6.13 10.96
N ARG A 180 -11.25 5.21 11.49
CA ARG A 180 -11.62 3.97 10.80
C ARG A 180 -13.03 4.11 10.25
N THR A 181 -13.30 3.50 9.12
CA THR A 181 -14.65 3.44 8.55
C THR A 181 -14.93 2.02 8.07
N GLU A 182 -16.11 1.50 8.42
CA GLU A 182 -16.53 0.17 8.03
C GLU A 182 -16.48 0.00 6.51
N LEU A 183 -15.98 -1.15 6.04
CA LEU A 183 -15.88 -1.40 4.59
C LEU A 183 -17.25 -1.52 3.91
N SER A 184 -18.31 -1.79 4.69
CA SER A 184 -19.71 -1.78 4.22
C SER A 184 -20.21 -0.38 3.83
N GLU A 185 -19.61 0.69 4.34
CA GLU A 185 -19.93 2.06 3.93
C GLU A 185 -19.45 2.39 2.51
N TYR A 186 -18.51 1.60 1.98
CA TYR A 186 -18.00 1.73 0.62
C TYR A 186 -18.71 0.71 -0.26
N SER A 187 -19.87 1.07 -0.80
CA SER A 187 -20.58 0.24 -1.77
C SER A 187 -19.68 -0.09 -2.97
N PRO A 188 -19.61 -1.37 -3.39
CA PRO A 188 -18.88 -1.74 -4.61
C PRO A 188 -19.44 -1.01 -5.84
N HIS A 189 -18.56 -0.48 -6.66
CA HIS A 189 -18.86 0.13 -7.95
C HIS A 189 -18.03 -0.52 -9.05
N ARG A 190 -18.29 -0.16 -10.32
CA ARG A 190 -17.37 -0.48 -11.41
C ARG A 190 -16.09 0.34 -11.27
N ARG A 191 -14.95 -0.27 -11.63
CA ARG A 191 -13.68 0.46 -11.73
C ARG A 191 -13.79 1.67 -12.67
N GLY A 192 -12.94 2.67 -12.43
CA GLY A 192 -12.85 3.88 -13.24
C GLY A 192 -13.89 4.96 -12.88
N GLY A 193 -14.75 4.72 -11.90
CA GLY A 193 -15.59 5.77 -11.32
C GLY A 193 -14.78 6.83 -10.57
N LYS A 194 -15.44 7.93 -10.19
CA LYS A 194 -14.83 9.02 -9.38
C LYS A 194 -14.66 8.66 -7.89
N GLY A 195 -15.25 7.54 -7.46
CA GLY A 195 -15.29 7.14 -6.06
C GLY A 195 -16.23 7.98 -5.20
N MET A 196 -16.27 7.65 -3.93
CA MET A 196 -17.06 8.28 -2.89
C MET A 196 -16.16 9.14 -1.99
N LYS A 197 -16.74 10.08 -1.23
CA LYS A 197 -16.00 10.77 -0.17
C LYS A 197 -15.53 9.73 0.85
N ASN A 198 -14.25 9.77 1.18
CA ASN A 198 -13.59 8.90 2.16
C ASN A 198 -13.37 9.62 3.50
N ILE A 199 -13.01 10.91 3.46
CA ILE A 199 -12.83 11.76 4.64
C ILE A 199 -13.12 13.21 4.26
N ASP A 200 -13.49 14.06 5.22
CA ASP A 200 -13.51 15.50 5.03
C ASP A 200 -12.09 16.09 5.16
N SER A 201 -11.43 16.34 4.02
CA SER A 201 -10.02 16.73 3.90
C SER A 201 -9.68 18.17 4.33
N ARG A 202 -10.56 18.83 5.10
CA ARG A 202 -10.26 20.16 5.70
C ARG A 202 -9.06 20.14 6.64
N LYS A 203 -8.65 18.96 7.10
CA LYS A 203 -7.47 18.72 7.94
C LYS A 203 -6.24 18.28 7.14
N GLY A 204 -6.15 18.77 5.90
CA GLY A 204 -5.09 18.44 4.96
C GLY A 204 -5.32 17.13 4.22
N ASP A 205 -4.46 16.89 3.23
CA ASP A 205 -4.49 15.70 2.39
C ASP A 205 -4.32 14.42 3.20
N VAL A 206 -4.88 13.34 2.69
CA VAL A 206 -4.67 11.99 3.18
C VAL A 206 -3.21 11.57 2.92
N VAL A 207 -2.53 11.12 3.97
CA VAL A 207 -1.17 10.56 3.89
C VAL A 207 -1.16 9.05 3.89
N ALA A 208 -2.18 8.42 4.48
CA ALA A 208 -2.28 6.99 4.56
C ALA A 208 -3.73 6.53 4.57
N SER A 209 -3.98 5.45 3.86
CA SER A 209 -5.23 4.72 3.90
C SER A 209 -4.90 3.24 3.76
N ARG A 210 -5.42 2.37 4.62
CA ARG A 210 -5.14 0.92 4.60
C ARG A 210 -6.28 0.15 5.25
N THR A 211 -6.49 -1.11 4.87
CA THR A 211 -7.42 -1.98 5.62
C THR A 211 -6.73 -2.45 6.89
N VAL A 212 -7.43 -2.31 8.02
CA VAL A 212 -6.95 -2.67 9.35
C VAL A 212 -7.99 -3.50 10.10
N SER A 213 -7.51 -4.46 10.87
CA SER A 213 -8.27 -5.20 11.87
C SER A 213 -8.27 -4.45 13.21
N GLU A 214 -9.02 -4.95 14.19
CA GLU A 214 -8.96 -4.45 15.58
C GLU A 214 -7.67 -4.85 16.30
N GLU A 215 -6.98 -5.88 15.80
CA GLU A 215 -5.73 -6.42 16.39
C GLU A 215 -4.48 -5.70 15.87
N ASP A 216 -4.60 -5.00 14.75
CA ASP A 216 -3.48 -4.28 14.14
C ASP A 216 -3.07 -3.10 15.03
N GLU A 217 -1.78 -2.78 15.00
CA GLU A 217 -1.24 -1.55 15.54
C GLU A 217 -0.69 -0.66 14.44
N LEU A 218 -0.60 0.63 14.72
CA LEU A 218 -0.16 1.64 13.78
C LEU A 218 1.01 2.40 14.34
N MET A 219 2.01 2.61 13.49
CA MET A 219 3.10 3.50 13.80
C MET A 219 3.03 4.73 12.92
N ILE A 220 2.93 5.89 13.55
CA ILE A 220 2.75 7.17 12.88
C ILE A 220 4.00 8.00 13.14
N THR A 221 4.64 8.47 12.06
CA THR A 221 5.87 9.26 12.13
C THR A 221 5.67 10.62 11.47
N THR A 222 6.19 11.67 12.09
CA THR A 222 6.14 13.04 11.56
C THR A 222 7.41 13.43 10.80
N LYS A 223 7.36 14.55 10.08
CA LYS A 223 8.54 15.09 9.37
C LYS A 223 9.67 15.45 10.33
N ASP A 224 9.33 15.93 11.52
CA ASP A 224 10.30 16.24 12.57
C ASP A 224 10.80 14.99 13.33
N GLY A 225 10.39 13.79 12.91
CA GLY A 225 10.85 12.52 13.47
C GLY A 225 10.16 12.10 14.76
N VAL A 226 9.05 12.74 15.15
CA VAL A 226 8.23 12.27 16.28
C VAL A 226 7.48 11.01 15.85
N MET A 227 7.52 9.98 16.68
CA MET A 227 6.87 8.70 16.40
C MET A 227 5.96 8.28 17.53
N ILE A 228 4.78 7.76 17.18
CA ILE A 228 3.84 7.16 18.13
C ILE A 228 3.38 5.80 17.62
N ARG A 229 3.12 4.89 18.56
CA ARG A 229 2.43 3.62 18.33
C ARG A 229 1.03 3.71 18.92
N ILE A 230 0.02 3.32 18.16
CA ILE A 230 -1.38 3.33 18.59
C ILE A 230 -2.09 2.06 18.09
N PRO A 231 -2.82 1.33 18.95
CA PRO A 231 -3.72 0.27 18.52
C PRO A 231 -4.75 0.80 17.51
N ALA A 232 -5.03 0.05 16.45
CA ALA A 232 -6.08 0.43 15.51
C ALA A 232 -7.44 0.54 16.23
N SER A 233 -7.67 -0.32 17.23
CA SER A 233 -8.87 -0.32 18.08
C SER A 233 -9.14 1.00 18.82
N ASP A 234 -8.09 1.74 19.19
CA ASP A 234 -8.21 3.05 19.82
C ASP A 234 -8.66 4.15 18.85
N ILE A 235 -8.53 3.91 17.53
CA ILE A 235 -9.00 4.85 16.50
C ILE A 235 -10.48 4.63 16.24
N ARG A 236 -11.26 5.68 16.49
CA ARG A 236 -12.72 5.64 16.42
C ARG A 236 -13.23 5.26 15.02
N ILE A 237 -14.20 4.35 15.00
CA ILE A 237 -15.03 4.07 13.81
C ILE A 237 -16.02 5.21 13.61
N GLN A 238 -16.03 5.78 12.41
CA GLN A 238 -16.90 6.88 12.01
C GLN A 238 -17.32 6.74 10.55
N GLY A 239 -18.46 7.32 10.19
CA GLY A 239 -18.94 7.36 8.80
C GLY A 239 -17.98 8.09 7.87
N ARG A 240 -18.10 7.82 6.57
CA ARG A 240 -17.15 8.30 5.54
C ARG A 240 -16.95 9.81 5.50
N ALA A 241 -18.03 10.59 5.53
CA ALA A 241 -17.97 12.04 5.29
C ALA A 241 -17.52 12.88 6.50
N THR A 242 -16.97 12.25 7.55
CA THR A 242 -16.49 12.90 8.78
C THR A 242 -15.02 13.33 8.66
N GLN A 243 -14.56 14.20 9.56
CA GLN A 243 -13.16 14.67 9.62
C GLN A 243 -12.20 13.71 10.31
N GLY A 244 -12.73 12.74 11.06
CA GLY A 244 -11.93 11.95 11.99
C GLY A 244 -11.67 12.63 13.32
N VAL A 245 -10.91 11.94 14.16
CA VAL A 245 -10.42 12.42 15.46
C VAL A 245 -8.93 12.73 15.36
N ARG A 246 -8.42 13.58 16.26
CA ARG A 246 -6.98 13.83 16.32
C ARG A 246 -6.28 12.62 16.93
N ILE A 247 -5.51 11.91 16.10
CA ILE A 247 -4.68 10.77 16.52
C ILE A 247 -3.35 11.26 17.10
N MET A 248 -2.78 12.31 16.50
CA MET A 248 -1.48 12.86 16.91
C MET A 248 -1.56 14.38 17.09
N ARG A 249 -0.96 14.89 18.18
CA ARG A 249 -0.72 16.32 18.34
C ARG A 249 0.58 16.67 17.62
N LEU A 250 0.48 17.55 16.63
CA LEU A 250 1.63 18.04 15.89
C LEU A 250 2.08 19.38 16.45
N LYS A 251 3.39 19.63 16.37
CA LYS A 251 3.96 20.97 16.61
C LYS A 251 3.60 21.88 15.43
N ALA A 252 3.68 23.19 15.64
CA ALA A 252 3.47 24.14 14.55
C ALA A 252 4.50 23.91 13.43
N GLY A 253 4.01 23.70 12.20
CA GLY A 253 4.86 23.42 11.03
C GLY A 253 5.20 21.94 10.81
N ASP A 254 4.93 21.06 11.78
CA ASP A 254 5.14 19.63 11.64
C ASP A 254 3.92 18.95 10.99
N GLU A 255 4.15 17.82 10.33
CA GLU A 255 3.13 17.05 9.61
C GLU A 255 3.40 15.56 9.74
N VAL A 256 2.35 14.75 9.71
CA VAL A 256 2.50 13.30 9.53
C VAL A 256 3.17 13.02 8.20
N ALA A 257 4.28 12.30 8.24
CA ALA A 257 5.06 11.90 7.08
C ALA A 257 4.72 10.47 6.63
N ALA A 258 4.50 9.55 7.58
CA ALA A 258 4.25 8.15 7.28
C ALA A 258 3.34 7.47 8.31
N VAL A 259 2.62 6.46 7.86
CA VAL A 259 1.86 5.53 8.71
C VAL A 259 2.15 4.09 8.25
N ALA A 260 2.69 3.29 9.16
CA ALA A 260 2.95 1.87 8.96
C ALA A 260 1.96 1.04 9.79
N ARG A 261 1.56 -0.12 9.26
CA ARG A 261 0.74 -1.11 9.97
C ARG A 261 1.67 -2.16 10.54
N ILE A 262 1.54 -2.43 11.84
CA ILE A 262 2.25 -3.47 12.56
C ILE A 262 1.23 -4.57 12.87
N ASN A 263 1.55 -5.79 12.46
CA ASN A 263 0.77 -7.00 12.70
C ASN A 263 1.44 -7.86 13.77
#